data_AF-A0A6M7UQG8-F1
#
_entry.id   AF-A0A6M7UQG8-F1
#
_cell.length_a   1.000
_cell.length_b   1.000
_cell.length_c   1.000
_cell.angle_alpha   90.00
_cell.angle_beta   90.00
_cell.angle_gamma   90.00
#
_symmetry.space_group_name_H-M   'P 1'
#
loop_
_entity.id
_entity.type
_entity.pdbx_description
1 polymer ?
#
loop_
_entity_poly.entity_id
_entity_poly.type
_entity_poly.pdbx_seq_one_letter_code
_entity_poly.pdbx_strand_id
1 'polypeptide(L)'
;MAILDPRVLELIETLVAARLDWLAFELIEGIRLGRLPDEPEEALAAARQSVRSNAQPKARGEPHVLLEEPKPIPADEQVEWAAAYVEERLDAALEQLQASLETLDFIVEATIERQDPQDVPTQASGKTDQDVTLVLLDLEGERKSSRDDVAGARDNFSTLHAALAEWTTRARGQATT
;
A
#
# COMPACT_ATOMS: atom_id res chain seq x y z
N MET A 1 19.62 -13.53 10.55
CA MET A 1 18.37 -13.62 9.76
C MET A 1 17.28 -14.14 10.67
N ALA A 2 16.14 -13.45 10.75
CA ALA A 2 14.98 -13.96 11.46
C ALA A 2 14.50 -15.26 10.79
N ILE A 3 14.17 -16.27 11.60
CA ILE A 3 13.54 -17.49 11.13
C ILE A 3 12.05 -17.19 11.00
N LEU A 4 11.47 -17.49 9.83
CA LEU A 4 10.04 -17.33 9.60
C LEU A 4 9.28 -18.35 10.46
N ASP A 5 8.33 -17.88 11.24
CA ASP A 5 7.42 -18.75 11.97
C ASP A 5 6.56 -19.55 10.97
N PRO A 6 6.54 -20.89 11.04
CA PRO A 6 5.76 -21.73 10.12
C PRO A 6 4.27 -21.38 10.06
N ARG A 7 3.72 -20.81 11.13
CA ARG A 7 2.30 -20.42 11.21
C ARG A 7 1.95 -19.28 10.26
N VAL A 8 2.92 -18.47 9.86
CA VAL A 8 2.75 -17.38 8.87
C VAL A 8 2.55 -17.92 7.45
N LEU A 9 2.93 -19.18 7.18
CA LEU A 9 2.84 -19.77 5.85
C LEU A 9 1.39 -19.84 5.33
N GLU A 10 0.42 -20.15 6.19
CA GLU A 10 -1.01 -20.18 5.82
C GLU A 10 -1.48 -18.83 5.26
N LEU A 11 -1.02 -17.72 5.87
CA LEU A 11 -1.33 -16.38 5.40
C LEU A 11 -0.63 -16.08 4.07
N ILE A 12 0.64 -16.44 3.93
CA ILE A 12 1.39 -16.27 2.67
C ILE A 12 0.73 -17.01 1.52
N GLU A 13 0.33 -18.27 1.74
CA GLU A 13 -0.36 -19.09 0.74
C GLU A 13 -1.71 -18.47 0.36
N THR A 14 -2.44 -17.92 1.33
CA THR A 14 -3.70 -17.21 1.09
C THR A 14 -3.50 -15.96 0.23
N LEU A 15 -2.45 -15.17 0.51
CA LEU A 15 -2.11 -13.99 -0.28
C LEU A 15 -1.76 -14.35 -1.73
N VAL A 16 -0.95 -15.39 -1.93
CA VAL A 16 -0.59 -15.90 -3.27
C VAL A 16 -1.83 -16.41 -4.00
N ALA A 17 -2.71 -17.18 -3.34
CA ALA A 17 -3.96 -17.64 -3.93
C ALA A 17 -4.89 -16.48 -4.33
N ALA A 18 -4.86 -15.37 -3.59
CA ALA A 18 -5.55 -14.13 -3.92
C ALA A 18 -4.83 -13.27 -4.98
N ARG A 19 -3.72 -13.74 -5.56
CA ARG A 19 -2.87 -13.01 -6.52
C ARG A 19 -2.26 -11.73 -5.95
N LEU A 20 -1.99 -11.73 -4.65
CA LEU A 20 -1.31 -10.68 -3.91
C LEU A 20 0.15 -11.07 -3.66
N ASP A 21 0.83 -11.59 -4.69
CA ASP A 21 2.22 -12.05 -4.61
C ASP A 21 3.16 -10.93 -4.14
N TRP A 22 2.87 -9.69 -4.51
CA TRP A 22 3.60 -8.51 -4.07
C TRP A 22 3.54 -8.34 -2.55
N LEU A 23 2.37 -8.54 -1.95
CA LEU A 23 2.17 -8.42 -0.50
C LEU A 23 2.77 -9.62 0.24
N ALA A 24 2.68 -10.82 -0.34
CA ALA A 24 3.35 -12.00 0.19
C ALA A 24 4.88 -11.80 0.24
N PHE A 25 5.46 -11.21 -0.81
CA PHE A 25 6.89 -10.88 -0.84
C PHE A 25 7.25 -9.80 0.19
N GLU A 26 6.50 -8.70 0.25
CA GLU A 26 6.69 -7.63 1.23
C GLU A 26 6.62 -8.16 2.67
N LEU A 27 5.68 -9.07 2.95
CA LEU A 27 5.54 -9.71 4.27
C LEU A 27 6.79 -10.53 4.65
N ILE A 28 7.28 -11.36 3.74
CA ILE A 28 8.49 -12.18 3.97
C ILE A 28 9.71 -11.29 4.21
N GLU A 29 9.87 -10.24 3.40
CA GLU A 29 10.99 -9.31 3.55
C GLU A 29 10.86 -8.48 4.83
N GLY A 30 9.67 -8.02 5.19
CA GLY A 30 9.43 -7.29 6.44
C GLY A 30 9.78 -8.13 7.68
N ILE A 31 9.45 -9.42 7.69
CA ILE A 31 9.87 -10.34 8.77
C ILE A 31 11.39 -10.52 8.80
N ARG A 32 12.02 -10.67 7.62
CA ARG A 32 13.47 -10.87 7.51
C ARG A 32 14.27 -9.65 7.94
N LEU A 33 13.82 -8.46 7.55
CA LEU A 33 14.43 -7.18 7.87
C LEU A 33 14.18 -6.81 9.34
N GLY A 34 13.00 -7.09 9.87
CA GLY A 34 12.59 -6.70 11.21
C GLY A 34 12.03 -5.29 11.28
N ARG A 35 11.75 -4.83 12.51
CA ARG A 35 11.20 -3.49 12.77
C ARG A 35 12.28 -2.44 12.54
N LEU A 36 12.08 -1.62 11.51
CA LEU A 36 12.86 -0.41 11.31
C LEU A 36 12.62 0.54 12.49
N PRO A 37 13.65 1.23 12.99
CA PRO A 37 13.45 2.27 13.99
C PRO A 37 12.70 3.44 13.37
N ASP A 38 11.84 4.08 14.16
CA ASP A 38 11.22 5.34 13.75
C ASP A 38 12.32 6.37 13.43
N GLU A 39 12.24 6.98 12.25
CA GLU A 39 13.15 8.07 11.91
C GLU A 39 12.85 9.25 12.84
N PRO A 40 13.85 9.79 13.56
CA PRO A 40 13.62 10.93 14.43
C PRO A 40 13.18 12.15 13.60
N GLU A 41 12.21 12.91 14.10
CA GLU A 41 11.65 14.09 13.40
C GLU A 41 12.75 15.09 12.99
N GLU A 42 13.82 15.17 13.77
CA GLU A 42 15.01 15.97 13.47
C GLU A 42 15.74 15.52 12.20
N ALA A 43 15.82 14.21 11.93
CA ALA A 43 16.42 13.67 10.70
C ALA A 43 15.54 13.99 9.47
N LEU A 44 14.21 13.86 9.61
CA LEU A 44 13.25 14.26 8.60
C LEU A 44 13.31 15.77 8.30
N ALA A 45 13.41 16.61 9.34
CA ALA A 45 13.56 18.05 9.20
C ALA A 45 14.87 18.42 8.48
N ALA A 46 15.98 17.77 8.84
CA ALA A 46 17.28 17.95 8.19
C ALA A 46 17.25 17.53 6.71
N ALA A 47 16.62 16.40 6.38
CA ALA A 47 16.46 15.95 5.00
C ALA A 47 15.63 16.94 4.17
N ARG A 48 14.50 17.43 4.71
CA ARG A 48 13.67 18.46 4.07
C ARG A 48 14.45 19.76 3.82
N GLN A 49 15.29 20.17 4.78
CA GLN A 49 16.12 21.38 4.64
C GLN A 49 17.23 21.21 3.61
N SER A 50 17.82 20.01 3.52
CA SER A 50 18.82 19.66 2.49
C SER A 50 18.22 19.76 1.07
N VAL A 51 17.05 19.14 0.84
CA VAL A 51 16.35 19.19 -0.46
C VAL A 51 15.96 20.62 -0.83
N ARG A 52 15.42 21.41 0.12
CA ARG A 52 15.01 22.80 -0.14
C ARG A 52 16.17 23.74 -0.43
N SER A 53 17.35 23.48 0.12
CA SER A 53 18.49 24.40 -0.01
C SER A 53 19.31 24.19 -1.29
N ASN A 54 19.02 23.14 -2.08
CA ASN A 54 19.80 22.77 -3.28
C ASN A 54 21.31 22.70 -2.99
N ALA A 55 21.67 22.49 -1.72
CA ALA A 55 23.04 22.38 -1.29
C ALA A 55 23.52 21.02 -1.76
N GLN A 56 24.29 21.00 -2.87
CA GLN A 56 25.12 19.84 -3.18
C GLN A 56 25.83 19.41 -1.88
N PRO A 57 25.79 18.12 -1.52
CA PRO A 57 26.44 17.65 -0.30
C PRO A 57 27.93 17.96 -0.44
N LYS A 58 28.38 19.05 0.20
CA LYS A 58 29.80 19.31 0.38
C LYS A 58 30.29 18.14 1.20
N ALA A 59 31.21 17.36 0.65
CA ALA A 59 31.86 16.21 1.26
C ALA A 59 32.46 16.54 2.64
N ARG A 60 31.60 16.57 3.65
CA ARG A 60 31.89 16.79 5.06
C ARG A 60 30.90 15.93 5.81
N GLY A 61 31.25 14.65 5.94
CA GLY A 61 30.55 13.63 6.69
C GLY A 61 29.06 13.57 6.38
N GLU A 62 28.65 12.57 5.59
CA GLU A 62 27.25 12.12 5.64
C GLU A 62 26.78 12.19 7.10
N PRO A 63 25.66 12.85 7.42
CA PRO A 63 25.13 12.79 8.77
C PRO A 63 24.93 11.31 9.02
N HIS A 64 25.84 10.72 9.81
CA HIS A 64 25.69 9.40 10.37
C HIS A 64 24.59 9.57 11.40
N VAL A 65 23.36 9.72 10.93
CA VAL A 65 22.22 9.27 11.69
C VAL A 65 22.55 7.81 11.89
N LEU A 66 22.92 7.45 13.12
CA LEU A 66 23.00 6.06 13.53
C LEU A 66 21.57 5.55 13.36
N LEU A 67 21.25 5.09 12.15
CA LEU A 67 20.04 4.33 11.91
C LEU A 67 20.22 3.11 12.79
N GLU A 68 19.47 3.09 13.89
CA GLU A 68 19.47 1.94 14.78
C GLU A 68 19.25 0.70 13.92
N GLU A 69 20.00 -0.37 14.20
CA GLU A 69 19.85 -1.60 13.45
C GLU A 69 18.40 -2.11 13.60
N PRO A 70 17.77 -2.59 12.51
CA PRO A 70 16.43 -3.13 12.57
C PRO A 70 16.31 -4.20 13.67
N LYS A 71 15.25 -4.09 14.49
CA LYS A 71 15.00 -5.04 15.58
C LYS A 71 14.29 -6.27 15.01
N PRO A 72 14.86 -7.49 15.11
CA PRO A 72 14.19 -8.69 14.62
C PRO A 72 12.81 -8.86 15.28
N ILE A 73 11.84 -9.36 14.52
CA ILE A 73 10.52 -9.69 15.05
C ILE A 73 10.59 -11.08 15.71
N PRO A 74 10.32 -11.21 17.02
CA PRO A 74 10.29 -12.51 17.69
C PRO A 74 9.29 -13.46 17.03
N ALA A 75 9.60 -14.75 16.95
CA ALA A 75 8.76 -15.72 16.24
C ALA A 75 7.33 -15.78 16.80
N ASP A 76 7.19 -15.65 18.12
CA ASP A 76 5.91 -15.58 18.82
C ASP A 76 5.09 -14.32 18.53
N GLU A 77 5.73 -13.25 18.03
CA GLU A 77 5.08 -12.00 17.61
C GLU A 77 4.86 -11.89 16.09
N GLN A 78 5.43 -12.80 15.27
CA GLN A 78 5.36 -12.72 13.81
C GLN A 78 3.94 -12.86 13.28
N VAL A 79 3.08 -13.63 13.95
CA VAL A 79 1.68 -13.86 13.55
C VAL A 79 0.87 -12.56 13.69
N GLU A 80 0.95 -11.93 14.85
CA GLU A 80 0.28 -10.65 15.15
C GLU A 80 0.80 -9.54 14.24
N TRP A 81 2.13 -9.47 14.09
CA TRP A 81 2.75 -8.50 13.21
C TRP A 81 2.31 -8.69 11.76
N ALA A 82 2.22 -9.94 11.27
CA ALA A 82 1.82 -10.22 9.90
C ALA A 82 0.36 -9.86 9.63
N ALA A 83 -0.55 -10.14 10.57
CA ALA A 83 -1.95 -9.71 10.45
C ALA A 83 -2.07 -8.20 10.35
N ALA A 84 -1.44 -7.46 11.28
CA ALA A 84 -1.45 -6.01 11.29
C ALA A 84 -0.84 -5.43 10.00
N TYR A 85 0.30 -5.97 9.57
CA TYR A 85 0.97 -5.52 8.35
C TYR A 85 0.11 -5.70 7.10
N VAL A 86 -0.54 -6.86 6.93
CA VAL A 86 -1.44 -7.10 5.78
C VAL A 86 -2.61 -6.14 5.80
N GLU A 87 -3.22 -5.93 6.95
CA GLU A 87 -4.33 -5.00 7.12
C GLU A 87 -3.92 -3.56 6.76
N GLU A 88 -2.89 -3.03 7.41
CA GLU A 88 -2.39 -1.68 7.17
C GLU A 88 -1.96 -1.47 5.71
N ARG A 89 -1.28 -2.45 5.12
CA ARG A 89 -0.73 -2.33 3.78
C ARG A 89 -1.79 -2.37 2.69
N LEU A 90 -2.85 -3.16 2.89
CA LEU A 90 -4.00 -3.20 1.98
C LEU A 90 -4.82 -1.91 2.07
N ASP A 91 -5.01 -1.37 3.28
CA ASP A 91 -5.74 -0.10 3.46
C ASP A 91 -4.99 1.04 2.76
N ALA A 92 -3.67 1.14 3.01
CA ALA A 92 -2.81 2.11 2.34
C ALA A 92 -2.82 1.97 0.81
N ALA A 93 -2.86 0.73 0.28
CA ALA A 93 -2.95 0.50 -1.15
C ALA A 93 -4.29 0.99 -1.74
N LEU A 94 -5.40 0.77 -1.04
CA LEU A 94 -6.72 1.26 -1.44
C LEU A 94 -6.82 2.79 -1.35
N GLU A 95 -6.24 3.39 -0.31
CA GLU A 95 -6.11 4.86 -0.19
C GLU A 95 -5.32 5.45 -1.36
N GLN A 96 -4.17 4.86 -1.69
CA GLN A 96 -3.35 5.32 -2.81
C GLN A 96 -4.08 5.16 -4.16
N LEU A 97 -4.81 4.05 -4.35
CA LEU A 97 -5.62 3.83 -5.55
C LEU A 97 -6.74 4.86 -5.67
N GLN A 98 -7.46 5.13 -4.58
CA GLN A 98 -8.50 6.16 -4.53
C GLN A 98 -7.94 7.55 -4.90
N ALA A 99 -6.84 7.95 -4.27
CA ALA A 99 -6.19 9.24 -4.54
C ALA A 99 -5.70 9.36 -6.00
N SER A 100 -5.25 8.24 -6.59
CA SER A 100 -4.85 8.18 -7.99
C SER A 100 -6.03 8.37 -8.93
N LEU A 101 -7.16 7.70 -8.66
CA LEU A 101 -8.41 7.87 -9.43
C LEU A 101 -8.93 9.31 -9.36
N GLU A 102 -8.98 9.91 -8.16
CA GLU A 102 -9.38 11.30 -7.97
C GLU A 102 -8.47 12.29 -8.73
N THR A 103 -7.17 12.03 -8.75
CA THR A 103 -6.21 12.84 -9.51
C THR A 103 -6.43 12.70 -11.01
N LEU A 104 -6.74 11.51 -11.51
CA LEU A 104 -7.03 11.29 -12.92
C LEU A 104 -8.33 11.96 -13.34
N ASP A 105 -9.38 11.90 -12.52
CA ASP A 105 -10.63 12.62 -12.76
C ASP A 105 -10.35 14.12 -12.93
N PHE A 106 -9.57 14.71 -12.02
CA PHE A 106 -9.19 16.12 -12.12
C PHE A 106 -8.42 16.45 -13.41
N ILE A 107 -7.50 15.57 -13.83
CA ILE A 107 -6.74 15.77 -15.09
C ILE A 107 -7.66 15.68 -16.31
N VAL A 108 -8.61 14.74 -16.32
CA VAL A 108 -9.57 14.56 -17.42
C VAL A 108 -10.50 15.77 -17.51
N GLU A 109 -11.09 16.20 -16.40
CA GLU A 109 -11.94 17.39 -16.32
C GLU A 109 -11.20 18.64 -16.80
N ALA A 110 -9.98 18.88 -16.30
CA ALA A 110 -9.16 20.04 -16.70
C ALA A 110 -8.74 20.01 -18.18
N THR A 111 -8.70 18.83 -18.80
CA THR A 111 -8.38 18.68 -20.23
C THR A 111 -9.59 19.00 -21.10
N ILE A 112 -10.79 18.61 -20.67
CA ILE A 112 -12.06 18.91 -21.34
C ILE A 112 -12.34 20.43 -21.29
N GLU A 113 -12.12 21.08 -20.15
CA GLU A 113 -12.35 22.53 -19.99
C GLU A 113 -11.41 23.42 -20.81
N ARG A 114 -10.25 22.90 -21.25
CA ARG A 114 -9.29 23.64 -22.09
C ARG A 114 -9.57 23.55 -23.59
N GLN A 115 -10.47 22.68 -24.03
CA GLN A 115 -10.93 22.66 -25.42
C GLN A 115 -11.98 23.77 -25.60
N ASP A 116 -11.65 24.78 -26.40
CA ASP A 116 -12.47 25.97 -26.68
C ASP A 116 -13.93 25.63 -27.06
N PRO A 117 -14.95 26.43 -26.67
CA PRO A 117 -16.37 26.11 -26.87
C PRO A 117 -16.90 26.24 -28.31
N GLN A 118 -16.05 26.40 -29.33
CA GLN A 118 -16.50 26.93 -30.63
C GLN A 118 -16.86 25.90 -31.70
N ASP A 119 -16.69 24.58 -31.51
CA ASP A 119 -17.01 23.60 -32.56
C ASP A 119 -17.63 22.29 -32.06
N VAL A 120 -18.79 22.31 -31.40
CA VAL A 120 -19.69 21.14 -31.41
C VAL A 120 -21.17 21.59 -31.33
N PRO A 121 -22.07 21.14 -32.23
CA PRO A 121 -23.49 21.42 -32.12
C PRO A 121 -24.09 20.68 -30.91
N THR A 122 -24.95 21.40 -30.20
CA THR A 122 -25.76 20.97 -29.06
C THR A 122 -26.27 19.52 -29.17
N GLN A 123 -25.69 18.61 -28.40
CA GLN A 123 -26.43 17.50 -27.83
C GLN A 123 -26.66 17.80 -26.35
N ALA A 124 -27.92 18.06 -26.04
CA ALA A 124 -28.41 18.17 -24.67
C ALA A 124 -28.34 16.81 -23.97
N SER A 125 -28.18 16.88 -22.65
CA SER A 125 -28.48 15.82 -21.69
C SER A 125 -27.62 14.56 -21.73
N GLY A 126 -26.45 14.69 -21.13
CA GLY A 126 -25.81 13.63 -20.39
C GLY A 126 -24.70 14.27 -19.59
N LYS A 127 -24.91 14.50 -18.30
CA LYS A 127 -23.79 14.49 -17.35
C LYS A 127 -23.28 13.06 -17.44
N THR A 128 -22.47 12.74 -18.44
CA THR A 128 -21.87 11.42 -18.55
C THR A 128 -21.07 11.29 -17.29
N ASP A 129 -21.56 10.40 -16.45
CA ASP A 129 -20.89 9.67 -15.41
C ASP A 129 -19.61 9.07 -16.02
N GLN A 130 -18.64 9.93 -16.35
CA GLN A 130 -17.32 9.53 -16.80
C GLN A 130 -16.58 9.10 -15.56
N ASP A 131 -16.97 7.96 -15.01
CA ASP A 131 -16.21 7.31 -13.96
C ASP A 131 -14.87 6.88 -14.56
N VAL A 132 -13.78 7.51 -14.12
CA VAL A 132 -12.45 7.12 -14.57
C VAL A 132 -12.20 5.69 -14.12
N THR A 133 -12.07 4.81 -15.11
CA THR A 133 -11.65 3.43 -14.91
C THR A 133 -10.17 3.32 -15.22
N LEU A 134 -9.38 2.89 -14.24
CA LEU A 134 -8.00 2.48 -14.46
C LEU A 134 -7.99 1.14 -15.19
N VAL A 135 -7.29 1.08 -16.31
CA VAL A 135 -7.11 -0.14 -17.10
C VAL A 135 -5.64 -0.53 -17.09
N LEU A 136 -5.33 -1.65 -16.44
CA LEU A 136 -4.01 -2.28 -16.50
C LEU A 136 -4.02 -3.29 -17.65
N LEU A 137 -3.11 -3.10 -18.60
CA LEU A 137 -2.87 -4.04 -19.69
C LEU A 137 -1.63 -4.87 -19.35
N ASP A 138 -1.82 -6.13 -18.96
CA ASP A 138 -0.73 -7.07 -18.68
C ASP A 138 -0.77 -8.27 -19.66
N LEU A 139 0.18 -9.20 -19.50
CA LEU A 139 0.27 -10.42 -20.33
C LEU A 139 -0.90 -11.39 -20.07
N GLU A 140 -1.65 -11.21 -19.00
CA GLU A 140 -2.74 -12.08 -18.54
C GLU A 140 -4.12 -11.50 -18.90
N GLY A 141 -4.19 -10.23 -19.30
CA GLY A 141 -5.37 -9.61 -19.87
C GLY A 141 -5.57 -8.15 -19.45
N GLU A 142 -6.80 -7.68 -19.68
CA GLU A 142 -7.24 -6.36 -19.25
C GLU A 142 -7.78 -6.45 -17.82
N ARG A 143 -7.18 -5.71 -16.88
CA ARG A 143 -7.70 -5.53 -15.53
C ARG A 143 -8.26 -4.13 -15.38
N LYS A 144 -9.46 -4.02 -14.84
CA LYS A 144 -10.16 -2.75 -14.65
C LYS A 144 -10.33 -2.47 -13.16
N SER A 145 -10.14 -1.23 -12.77
CA SER A 145 -10.40 -0.73 -11.43
C SER A 145 -11.13 0.60 -11.51
N SER A 146 -12.32 0.63 -10.96
CA SER A 146 -13.20 1.79 -10.86
C SER A 146 -13.30 2.28 -9.41
N ARG A 147 -13.97 3.42 -9.19
CA ARG A 147 -14.27 3.92 -7.84
C ARG A 147 -15.17 2.95 -7.07
N ASP A 148 -16.12 2.32 -7.76
CA ASP A 148 -17.03 1.33 -7.19
C ASP A 148 -16.28 0.09 -6.68
N ASP A 149 -15.23 -0.35 -7.40
CA ASP A 149 -14.38 -1.47 -6.96
C ASP A 149 -13.62 -1.12 -5.66
N VAL A 150 -13.10 0.12 -5.56
CA VAL A 150 -12.41 0.60 -4.35
C VAL A 150 -13.37 0.72 -3.17
N ALA A 151 -14.56 1.28 -3.39
CA ALA A 151 -15.60 1.38 -2.37
C ALA A 151 -16.02 -0.02 -1.89
N GLY A 152 -16.28 -0.95 -2.83
CA GLY A 152 -16.61 -2.33 -2.51
C GLY A 152 -15.49 -3.05 -1.75
N ALA A 153 -14.22 -2.81 -2.09
CA ALA A 153 -13.09 -3.37 -1.34
C ALA A 153 -13.02 -2.83 0.10
N ARG A 154 -13.27 -1.53 0.30
CA ARG A 154 -13.34 -0.91 1.63
C ARG A 154 -14.51 -1.42 2.47
N ASP A 155 -15.67 -1.65 1.87
CA ASP A 155 -16.81 -2.22 2.59
C ASP A 155 -16.51 -3.64 3.11
N ASN A 156 -15.61 -4.37 2.45
CA ASN A 156 -15.19 -5.70 2.87
C ASN A 156 -14.06 -5.69 3.92
N PHE A 157 -13.53 -4.52 4.30
CA PHE A 157 -12.39 -4.44 5.21
C PHE A 157 -12.72 -4.94 6.62
N SER A 158 -13.96 -4.74 7.09
CA SER A 158 -14.40 -5.32 8.36
C SER A 158 -14.39 -6.85 8.35
N THR A 159 -14.69 -7.45 7.20
CA THR A 159 -14.66 -8.91 7.01
C THR A 159 -13.21 -9.41 7.00
N LEU A 160 -12.31 -8.68 6.33
CA LEU A 160 -10.87 -8.97 6.35
C LEU A 160 -10.32 -8.92 7.78
N HIS A 161 -10.63 -7.84 8.53
CA HIS A 161 -10.21 -7.69 9.92
C HIS A 161 -10.68 -8.86 10.79
N ALA A 162 -11.96 -9.25 10.67
CA ALA A 162 -12.50 -10.39 11.40
C ALA A 162 -11.79 -11.72 11.04
N ALA A 163 -11.52 -11.95 9.75
CA ALA A 163 -10.83 -13.14 9.28
C ALA A 163 -9.37 -13.21 9.78
N LEU A 164 -8.65 -12.09 9.78
CA LEU A 164 -7.30 -11.99 10.34
C LEU A 164 -7.30 -12.21 11.86
N ALA A 165 -8.27 -11.66 12.59
CA ALA A 165 -8.43 -11.90 14.02
C ALA A 165 -8.72 -13.37 14.35
N GLU A 166 -9.52 -14.05 13.53
CA GLU A 166 -9.78 -15.48 13.68
C GLU A 166 -8.52 -16.30 13.39
N TRP A 167 -7.82 -15.99 12.30
CA TRP A 167 -6.58 -16.65 11.92
C TRP A 167 -5.49 -16.51 13.00
N THR A 168 -5.26 -15.29 13.52
CA THR A 168 -4.29 -15.07 14.61
C THR A 168 -4.64 -15.88 15.86
N THR A 169 -5.93 -15.94 16.22
CA THR A 169 -6.39 -16.76 17.36
C THR A 169 -6.11 -18.26 17.14
N ARG A 170 -6.36 -18.76 15.93
CA ARG A 170 -6.09 -20.16 15.55
C ARG A 170 -4.60 -20.47 15.57
N ALA A 171 -3.78 -19.59 15.00
CA ALA A 171 -2.33 -19.71 14.95
C ALA A 171 -1.68 -19.69 16.35
N ARG A 172 -2.26 -18.97 17.33
CA ARG A 172 -1.85 -19.09 18.74
C ARG A 172 -2.14 -20.47 19.32
N GLY A 173 -3.32 -21.02 19.05
CA GLY A 173 -3.73 -22.34 19.55
C GLY A 173 -2.88 -23.50 19.03
N GLN A 174 -2.23 -23.33 17.87
CA GLN A 174 -1.30 -24.32 17.30
C GLN A 174 0.06 -24.37 18.03
N ALA A 175 0.38 -23.40 18.91
CA ALA A 175 1.64 -23.40 19.67
C ALA A 175 1.64 -24.39 20.86
N THR A 176 0.51 -25.03 21.17
CA THR A 176 0.32 -25.89 22.36
C THR A 176 0.36 -27.41 22.10
N THR A 177 0.76 -27.85 20.92
CA THR A 177 0.89 -29.28 20.55
C THR A 177 2.27 -29.61 20.04
#